data_AF-A0A3E2TAS6-F1
#
_entry.id   AF-A0A3E2TAS6-F1
#
_cell.length_a   1.000
_cell.length_b   1.000
_cell.length_c   1.000
_cell.angle_alpha   90.00
_cell.angle_beta   90.00
_cell.angle_gamma   90.00
#
_symmetry.space_group_name_H-M   'P 1'
#
loop_
_entity.id
_entity.type
_entity.pdbx_description
1 polymer ?
#
loop_
_entity_poly.entity_id
_entity_poly.type
_entity_poly.pdbx_seq_one_letter_code
_entity_poly.pdbx_strand_id
1 'polypeptide(L)'
;MDSHEYDALVALKARIEALAEEARAIQKEVSPAFKSVERRYYRMDDGSRKYIEFLRLTSIGYVNDNLDNVLNYACAAVDALDNATADEDEVKDISYKY
;
A
#
# COMPACT_ATOMS: atom_id res chain seq x y z
N MET A 1 -24.66 13.24 -5.13
CA MET A 1 -24.12 12.04 -5.78
C MET A 1 -25.30 11.20 -6.18
N ASP A 2 -25.32 10.67 -7.41
CA ASP A 2 -26.36 9.71 -7.78
C ASP A 2 -25.99 8.28 -7.32
N SER A 3 -26.95 7.36 -7.29
CA SER A 3 -26.72 6.01 -6.79
C SER A 3 -25.67 5.24 -7.60
N HIS A 4 -25.51 5.55 -8.89
CA HIS A 4 -24.54 4.87 -9.75
C HIS A 4 -23.12 5.39 -9.47
N GLU A 5 -22.96 6.69 -9.26
CA GLU A 5 -21.72 7.32 -8.81
C GLU A 5 -21.31 6.79 -7.43
N TYR A 6 -22.25 6.68 -6.49
CA TYR A 6 -21.99 6.12 -5.15
C TYR A 6 -21.49 4.67 -5.23
N ASP A 7 -22.22 3.79 -5.94
CA ASP A 7 -21.84 2.39 -6.13
C ASP A 7 -20.46 2.26 -6.78
N ALA A 8 -20.14 3.15 -7.73
CA ALA A 8 -18.83 3.18 -8.38
C ALA A 8 -17.70 3.58 -7.41
N LEU A 9 -17.93 4.56 -6.52
CA LEU A 9 -16.96 4.96 -5.50
C LEU A 9 -16.74 3.85 -4.46
N VAL A 10 -17.80 3.18 -4.02
CA VAL A 10 -17.70 2.03 -3.10
C VAL A 10 -16.91 0.88 -3.73
N ALA A 11 -17.18 0.56 -5.01
CA ALA A 11 -16.44 -0.46 -5.73
C ALA A 11 -14.97 -0.07 -5.93
N LEU A 12 -14.68 1.21 -6.18
CA LEU A 12 -13.32 1.71 -6.30
C LEU A 12 -12.56 1.60 -4.97
N LYS A 13 -13.19 1.98 -3.86
CA LYS A 13 -12.61 1.86 -2.51
C LYS A 13 -12.20 0.41 -2.23
N ALA A 14 -13.11 -0.53 -2.41
CA ALA A 14 -12.84 -1.95 -2.18
C ALA A 14 -11.66 -2.48 -3.02
N ARG A 15 -11.51 -2.00 -4.27
CA ARG A 15 -10.38 -2.38 -5.14
C ARG A 15 -9.05 -1.80 -4.66
N ILE A 16 -9.05 -0.57 -4.16
CA ILE A 16 -7.85 0.07 -3.59
C ILE A 16 -7.43 -0.64 -2.30
N GLU A 17 -8.39 -1.01 -1.45
CA GLU A 17 -8.12 -1.77 -0.22
C GLU A 17 -7.52 -3.14 -0.54
N ALA A 18 -8.08 -3.87 -1.51
CA ALA A 18 -7.53 -5.15 -1.95
C ALA A 18 -6.09 -4.99 -2.49
N LEU A 19 -5.82 -3.95 -3.29
CA LEU A 19 -4.47 -3.67 -3.79
C LEU A 19 -3.49 -3.34 -2.66
N ALA A 20 -3.95 -2.60 -1.64
CA ALA A 20 -3.14 -2.31 -0.47
C ALA A 20 -2.81 -3.57 0.34
N GLU A 21 -3.74 -4.51 0.46
CA GLU A 21 -3.50 -5.81 1.10
C GLU A 21 -2.48 -6.65 0.33
N GLU A 22 -2.58 -6.70 -1.00
CA GLU A 22 -1.60 -7.36 -1.86
C GLU A 22 -0.20 -6.74 -1.69
N ALA A 23 -0.10 -5.41 -1.70
CA ALA A 23 1.16 -4.70 -1.49
C ALA A 23 1.75 -4.99 -0.09
N ARG A 24 0.93 -5.04 0.97
CA ARG A 24 1.37 -5.45 2.32
C ARG A 24 1.87 -6.89 2.36
N ALA A 25 1.21 -7.81 1.66
CA ALA A 25 1.63 -9.19 1.58
C ALA A 25 3.02 -9.32 0.93
N ILE A 26 3.25 -8.61 -0.19
CA ILE A 26 4.56 -8.57 -0.85
C ILE A 26 5.60 -7.94 0.08
N GLN A 27 5.27 -6.83 0.74
CA GLN A 27 6.21 -6.17 1.65
C GLN A 27 6.64 -7.08 2.81
N LYS A 28 5.73 -7.90 3.33
CA LYS A 28 6.00 -8.90 4.37
C LYS A 28 7.01 -9.96 3.92
N GLU A 29 7.09 -10.27 2.63
CA GLU A 29 8.09 -11.18 2.05
C GLU A 29 9.41 -10.48 1.71
N VAL A 30 9.34 -9.25 1.19
CA VAL A 30 10.47 -8.44 0.75
C VAL A 30 11.30 -7.93 1.93
N SER A 31 10.66 -7.47 3.01
CA SER A 31 11.33 -6.89 4.18
C SER A 31 12.32 -7.86 4.86
N PRO A 32 11.96 -9.14 5.12
CA PRO A 32 12.90 -10.15 5.62
C PRO A 32 14.06 -10.42 4.65
N ALA A 33 13.78 -10.47 3.34
CA ALA A 33 14.81 -10.68 2.32
C ALA A 33 15.82 -9.52 2.32
N PHE A 34 15.34 -8.27 2.38
CA PHE A 34 16.17 -7.07 2.50
C PHE A 34 17.11 -7.16 3.71
N LYS A 35 16.56 -7.36 4.92
CA LYS A 35 17.35 -7.49 6.17
C LYS A 35 18.33 -8.65 6.14
N SER A 36 18.00 -9.73 5.43
CA SER A 36 18.89 -10.88 5.24
C SER A 36 20.11 -10.51 4.39
N VAL A 37 19.88 -9.84 3.25
CA VAL A 37 20.94 -9.37 2.34
C VAL A 37 21.78 -8.29 3.03
N GLU A 38 21.15 -7.38 3.77
CA GLU A 38 21.80 -6.29 4.49
C GLU A 38 22.83 -6.83 5.49
N ARG A 39 22.40 -7.79 6.32
CA ARG A 39 23.28 -8.45 7.27
C ARG A 39 24.43 -9.23 6.61
N ARG A 40 24.25 -9.74 5.39
CA ARG A 40 25.36 -10.39 4.66
C ARG A 40 26.33 -9.34 4.14
N TYR A 41 25.82 -8.27 3.52
CA TYR A 41 26.61 -7.17 3.00
C TYR A 41 27.58 -6.59 4.05
N TYR A 42 27.09 -6.33 5.27
CA TYR A 42 27.91 -5.76 6.34
C TYR A 42 28.93 -6.74 6.96
N ARG A 43 28.75 -8.06 6.79
CA ARG A 43 29.65 -9.08 7.33
C ARG A 43 30.72 -9.54 6.33
N MET A 44 30.72 -9.03 5.10
CA MET A 44 31.69 -9.44 4.07
C MET A 44 32.83 -8.44 3.91
N ASP A 45 34.02 -9.02 3.81
CA ASP A 45 35.28 -8.32 3.54
C ASP A 45 35.78 -8.52 2.09
N ASP A 46 35.28 -9.53 1.36
CA ASP A 46 35.59 -9.74 -0.06
C ASP A 46 34.82 -8.74 -0.94
N GLY A 47 35.53 -7.80 -1.55
CA GLY A 47 34.96 -6.73 -2.39
C GLY A 47 34.10 -7.21 -3.56
N SER A 48 34.44 -8.35 -4.16
CA SER A 48 33.71 -8.89 -5.33
C SER A 48 32.33 -9.41 -4.92
N ARG A 49 32.28 -10.17 -3.82
CA ARG A 49 31.04 -10.68 -3.22
C ARG A 49 30.21 -9.56 -2.61
N LYS A 50 30.88 -8.56 -2.04
CA LYS A 50 30.25 -7.36 -1.48
C LYS A 50 29.52 -6.54 -2.55
N TYR A 51 30.08 -6.44 -3.76
CA TYR A 51 29.41 -5.76 -4.88
C TYR A 51 28.12 -6.46 -5.31
N ILE A 52 28.10 -7.79 -5.39
CA ILE A 52 26.87 -8.54 -5.74
C ILE A 52 25.77 -8.30 -4.70
N GLU A 53 26.12 -8.26 -3.42
CA GLU A 53 25.14 -8.05 -2.34
C GLU A 53 24.70 -6.59 -2.25
N PHE A 54 25.56 -5.63 -2.62
CA PHE A 54 25.17 -4.23 -2.83
C PHE A 54 24.11 -4.08 -3.94
N LEU A 55 24.31 -4.74 -5.09
CA LEU A 55 23.32 -4.73 -6.17
C LEU A 55 21.99 -5.34 -5.71
N ARG A 56 22.04 -6.45 -4.96
CA ARG A 56 20.84 -7.06 -4.36
C ARG A 56 20.13 -6.11 -3.40
N LEU A 57 20.87 -5.41 -2.54
CA LEU A 57 20.29 -4.41 -1.62
C LEU A 57 19.60 -3.29 -2.36
N THR A 58 20.26 -2.73 -3.38
CA THR A 58 19.72 -1.63 -4.17
C THR A 58 18.41 -2.03 -4.85
N SER A 59 18.38 -3.20 -5.49
CA SER A 59 17.18 -3.69 -6.17
C SER A 59 16.03 -3.99 -5.21
N ILE A 60 16.30 -4.65 -4.08
CA ILE A 60 15.26 -5.00 -3.10
C ILE A 60 14.77 -3.73 -2.38
N GLY A 61 15.67 -2.80 -2.05
CA GLY A 61 15.34 -1.51 -1.46
C GLY A 61 14.41 -0.70 -2.36
N TYR A 62 14.72 -0.62 -3.66
CA TYR A 62 13.86 0.04 -4.65
C TYR A 62 12.43 -0.54 -4.68
N VAL A 63 12.30 -1.87 -4.62
CA VAL A 63 10.98 -2.52 -4.55
C VAL A 63 10.27 -2.17 -3.24
N ASN A 64 10.98 -2.19 -2.11
CA ASN A 64 10.41 -1.88 -0.81
C ASN A 64 9.92 -0.43 -0.73
N ASP A 65 10.70 0.54 -1.22
CA ASP A 65 10.32 1.95 -1.25
C ASP A 65 9.08 2.20 -2.13
N ASN A 66 8.98 1.50 -3.26
CA ASN A 66 7.79 1.58 -4.11
C ASN A 66 6.54 1.00 -3.44
N LEU A 67 6.68 -0.11 -2.70
CA LEU A 67 5.57 -0.67 -1.92
C LEU A 67 5.12 0.30 -0.83
N ASP A 68 6.05 0.93 -0.10
CA ASP A 68 5.73 1.96 0.89
C ASP A 68 4.94 3.12 0.27
N ASN A 69 5.37 3.60 -0.91
CA ASN A 69 4.66 4.64 -1.63
C ASN A 69 3.25 4.21 -2.07
N VAL A 70 3.09 3.01 -2.64
CA VAL A 70 1.79 2.47 -3.04
C VAL A 70 0.84 2.41 -1.84
N LEU A 71 1.32 1.95 -0.69
CA LEU A 71 0.53 1.87 0.53
C LEU A 71 0.11 3.25 1.04
N ASN A 72 1.02 4.23 1.01
CA ASN A 72 0.70 5.60 1.40
C ASN A 72 -0.36 6.23 0.48
N TYR A 73 -0.23 6.06 -0.84
CA TYR A 73 -1.23 6.55 -1.79
C TYR A 73 -2.57 5.83 -1.65
N ALA A 74 -2.57 4.52 -1.42
CA ALA A 74 -3.78 3.75 -1.23
C ALA A 74 -4.54 4.21 0.02
N CYS A 75 -3.84 4.43 1.16
CA CYS A 75 -4.46 4.97 2.36
C CYS A 75 -5.09 6.35 2.11
N ALA A 76 -4.34 7.27 1.49
CA ALA A 76 -4.86 8.61 1.19
C ALA A 76 -6.07 8.58 0.24
N ALA A 77 -6.09 7.65 -0.72
CA ALA A 77 -7.23 7.48 -1.62
C ALA A 77 -8.46 6.91 -0.90
N VAL A 78 -8.26 5.96 0.02
CA VAL A 78 -9.34 5.44 0.87
C VAL A 78 -9.93 6.54 1.75
N ASP A 79 -9.10 7.34 2.42
CA ASP A 79 -9.54 8.45 3.26
C ASP A 79 -10.35 9.48 2.44
N ALA A 80 -9.92 9.77 1.20
CA ALA A 80 -10.64 10.67 0.31
C ALA A 80 -12.01 10.10 -0.11
N LEU A 81 -12.08 8.79 -0.38
CA LEU A 81 -13.32 8.10 -0.72
C LEU A 81 -14.29 8.07 0.46
N ASP A 82 -13.79 7.80 1.67
CA ASP A 82 -14.61 7.81 2.89
C ASP A 82 -15.27 9.18 3.11
N ASN A 83 -14.49 10.26 2.96
CA ASN A 83 -15.02 11.61 3.05
C ASN A 83 -16.04 11.93 1.94
N ALA A 84 -15.84 11.41 0.73
CA ALA A 84 -16.78 11.62 -0.38
C ALA A 84 -18.11 10.86 -0.19
N THR A 85 -18.07 9.72 0.52
CA THR A 85 -19.26 8.90 0.79
C THR A 85 -19.96 9.23 2.11
N ALA A 86 -19.33 10.02 3.00
CA ALA A 86 -19.86 10.35 4.33
C ALA A 86 -21.19 11.13 4.29
N ASP A 87 -21.44 11.94 3.25
CA ASP A 87 -22.67 12.75 3.12
C ASP A 87 -23.94 11.91 2.90
N GLU A 88 -23.85 10.65 2.45
CA GLU A 88 -25.05 9.83 2.19
C GLU A 88 -25.63 9.14 3.43
N ASP A 89 -24.82 8.87 4.46
CA ASP A 89 -25.30 8.24 5.69
C ASP A 89 -26.02 9.23 6.62
N GLU A 90 -25.67 10.53 6.57
CA GLU A 90 -26.37 11.57 7.35
C GLU A 90 -27.75 11.93 6.78
N VAL A 91 -27.96 11.77 5.47
CA VAL A 91 -29.24 12.10 4.79
C VAL A 91 -30.31 11.01 5.02
N LYS A 92 -29.92 9.74 5.24
CA LYS A 92 -30.87 8.64 5.47
C LYS A 92 -31.52 8.69 6.85
N ASP A 93 -30.85 9.23 7.88
CA ASP A 93 -31.39 9.30 9.25
C ASP A 93 -32.43 10.43 9.46
N ILE A 94 -32.47 11.42 8.58
CA ILE A 94 -33.46 12.51 8.62
C ILE A 94 -34.77 12.11 7.90
N SER A 95 -34.70 11.25 6.87
CA SER A 95 -35.88 10.89 6.07
C SER A 95 -36.84 9.90 6.76
N TYR A 96 -36.41 9.18 7.80
CA TYR A 96 -37.25 8.24 8.56
C TYR A 96 -37.94 8.86 9.80
N LYS A 97 -37.82 10.18 10.02
CA LYS A 97 -38.44 10.89 11.17
C LYS A 97 -39.66 11.74 10.82
N TYR A 98 -40.24 11.62 9.62
CA TYR A 98 -41.49 12.29 9.24
C TYR A 98 -42.52 11.32 8.68
#